data_AF-R2Q2N5-F1
#
_entry.id   AF-R2Q2N5-F1
#
_cell.length_a   1.000
_cell.length_b   1.000
_cell.length_c   1.000
_cell.angle_alpha   90.00
_cell.angle_beta   90.00
_cell.angle_gamma   90.00
#
_symmetry.space_group_name_H-M   'P 1'
#
loop_
_entity.id
_entity.type
_entity.pdbx_description
1 polymer ?
#
loop_
_entity_poly.entity_id
_entity_poly.type
_entity_poly.pdbx_seq_one_letter_code
_entity_poly.pdbx_strand_id
1 'polypeptide(L)'
;MQVIRLLQTTLILLNRKKVTAKELADRFQVTPRTVYRDIDALSLAGVPVYSVKGRNGGIYLDESFYVDNTLMEKEQDDLLLALHLLQSIGLADTEELMQKLRSVYDWSDWLSVDLSQEGSVHS
;
A
#
# COMPACT_ATOMS: atom_id res chain seq x y z
N MET A 1 7.00 -9.63 6.85
CA MET A 1 6.03 -9.02 7.80
C MET A 1 6.21 -7.52 8.06
N GLN A 2 7.40 -6.89 7.89
CA GLN A 2 7.52 -5.41 8.02
C GLN A 2 7.01 -4.66 6.78
N VAL A 3 7.44 -5.07 5.58
CA VAL A 3 7.13 -4.37 4.30
C VAL A 3 5.63 -4.19 4.05
N ILE A 4 4.83 -5.23 4.28
CA ILE A 4 3.36 -5.18 4.12
C ILE A 4 2.74 -4.09 4.99
N ARG A 5 3.20 -3.95 6.24
CA ARG A 5 2.68 -2.94 7.17
C ARG A 5 3.12 -1.53 6.80
N LEU A 6 4.33 -1.37 6.24
CA LEU A 6 4.78 -0.09 5.68
C LEU A 6 3.84 0.34 4.54
N LEU A 7 3.58 -0.57 3.60
CA LEU A 7 2.67 -0.34 2.47
C LEU A 7 1.24 -0.01 2.95
N GLN A 8 0.67 -0.82 3.84
CA GLN A 8 -0.65 -0.58 4.44
C GLN A 8 -0.72 0.77 5.16
N THR A 9 0.32 1.15 5.89
CA THR A 9 0.40 2.44 6.59
C THR A 9 0.37 3.59 5.59
N THR A 10 1.17 3.54 4.53
CA THR A 10 1.17 4.55 3.46
C THR A 10 -0.21 4.69 2.82
N LEU A 11 -0.87 3.58 2.45
CA LEU A 11 -2.20 3.60 1.87
C LEU A 11 -3.28 4.14 2.83
N ILE A 12 -3.16 3.87 4.12
CA ILE A 12 -4.06 4.43 5.13
C ILE A 12 -3.90 5.95 5.21
N LEU A 13 -2.67 6.44 5.20
CA LEU A 13 -2.38 7.88 5.29
C LEU A 13 -2.72 8.64 4.00
N LEU A 14 -2.67 8.00 2.84
CA LEU A 14 -3.14 8.58 1.58
C LEU A 14 -4.66 8.82 1.60
N ASN A 15 -5.42 7.89 2.19
CA ASN A 15 -6.89 7.98 2.24
C ASN A 15 -7.43 8.73 3.47
N ARG A 16 -6.60 8.97 4.49
CA ARG A 16 -6.98 9.66 5.72
C ARG A 16 -5.97 10.73 6.07
N LYS A 17 -6.44 11.97 6.23
CA LYS A 17 -5.60 13.12 6.58
C LYS A 17 -4.72 12.90 7.83
N LYS A 18 -5.15 12.07 8.78
CA LYS A 18 -4.42 11.86 10.05
C LYS A 18 -4.89 10.60 10.77
N VAL A 19 -3.95 9.83 11.32
CA VAL A 19 -4.20 8.62 12.12
C VAL A 19 -3.24 8.56 13.31
N THR A 20 -3.67 8.08 14.46
CA THR A 20 -2.79 7.96 15.64
C THR A 20 -1.94 6.68 15.60
N ALA A 21 -0.80 6.70 16.29
CA ALA A 21 0.03 5.50 16.44
C ALA A 21 -0.72 4.36 17.17
N LYS A 22 -1.66 4.71 18.05
CA LYS A 22 -2.50 3.73 18.76
C LYS A 22 -3.46 3.02 17.78
N GLU A 23 -4.14 3.76 16.91
CA GLU A 23 -5.04 3.16 15.92
C GLU A 23 -4.30 2.22 14.95
N LEU A 24 -3.10 2.60 14.51
CA LEU A 24 -2.26 1.72 13.69
C LEU A 24 -1.78 0.49 14.48
N ALA A 25 -1.39 0.68 15.74
CA ALA A 25 -0.97 -0.41 16.62
C ALA A 25 -2.09 -1.43 16.84
N ASP A 26 -3.30 -0.96 17.16
CA ASP A 26 -4.48 -1.78 17.35
C ASP A 26 -4.87 -2.51 16.05
N ARG A 27 -4.84 -1.80 14.91
CA ARG A 27 -5.13 -2.39 13.58
C ARG A 27 -4.17 -3.52 13.20
N PHE A 28 -2.88 -3.28 13.39
CA PHE A 28 -1.85 -4.23 12.96
C PHE A 28 -1.47 -5.23 14.05
N GLN A 29 -2.12 -5.17 15.22
CA GLN A 29 -1.83 -6.00 16.39
C GLN A 29 -0.35 -5.92 16.82
N VAL A 30 0.20 -4.71 16.81
CA VAL A 30 1.58 -4.42 17.23
C VAL A 30 1.60 -3.38 18.33
N THR A 31 2.79 -3.04 18.84
CA THR A 31 2.94 -1.96 19.81
C THR A 31 3.04 -0.59 19.11
N PRO A 32 2.68 0.51 19.79
CA PRO A 32 2.96 1.87 19.28
C PRO A 32 4.44 2.11 18.98
N ARG A 33 5.36 1.47 19.73
CA ARG A 33 6.80 1.53 19.47
C ARG A 33 7.15 0.92 18.10
N THR A 34 6.51 -0.18 17.74
CA THR A 34 6.67 -0.79 16.41
C THR A 34 6.18 0.14 15.32
N VAL A 35 5.02 0.78 15.52
CA VAL A 35 4.48 1.78 14.57
C VAL A 35 5.45 2.93 14.37
N TYR A 36 5.98 3.53 15.44
CA TYR A 36 6.96 4.62 15.29
C TYR A 36 8.21 4.18 14.55
N ARG A 37 8.71 2.96 14.80
CA ARG A 37 9.85 2.41 14.04
C ARG A 37 9.53 2.25 12.54
N ASP A 38 8.30 1.89 12.21
CA ASP A 38 7.84 1.79 10.83
C ASP A 38 7.70 3.18 10.18
N ILE A 39 7.25 4.20 10.93
CA ILE A 39 7.21 5.59 10.47
C ILE A 39 8.62 6.11 10.21
N ASP A 40 9.58 5.82 11.08
CA ASP A 40 10.98 6.17 10.87
C ASP A 40 11.53 5.48 9.60
N ALA A 41 11.19 4.21 9.38
CA ALA A 41 11.59 3.47 8.18
C ALA A 41 10.99 4.06 6.90
N LEU A 42 9.72 4.47 6.92
CA LEU A 42 9.06 5.14 5.80
C LEU A 42 9.72 6.49 5.50
N SER A 43 10.01 7.28 6.54
CA SER A 43 10.71 8.57 6.40
C SER A 43 12.11 8.39 5.80
N LEU A 44 12.87 7.39 6.27
CA LEU A 44 14.18 7.04 5.71
C LEU A 44 14.10 6.54 4.26
N ALA A 45 12.97 5.95 3.86
CA ALA A 45 12.71 5.53 2.48
C ALA A 45 12.22 6.68 1.58
N GLY A 46 12.18 7.92 2.07
CA GLY A 46 11.78 9.09 1.31
C GLY A 46 10.26 9.33 1.25
N VAL A 47 9.46 8.56 1.98
CA VAL A 47 8.02 8.82 2.12
C VAL A 47 7.84 10.01 3.06
N PRO A 48 7.14 11.09 2.68
CA PRO A 48 7.01 12.31 3.48
C PRO A 48 5.95 12.16 4.56
N VAL A 49 6.22 11.23 5.49
CA VAL A 49 5.40 10.95 6.66
C VAL A 49 5.89 11.74 7.86
N TYR A 50 4.96 12.33 8.60
CA TYR A 50 5.23 13.14 9.78
C TYR A 50 4.44 12.63 10.97
N SER A 51 4.95 12.89 12.18
CA SER A 51 4.24 12.59 13.42
C SER A 51 4.25 13.79 14.36
N VAL A 52 3.09 14.11 14.92
CA VAL A 52 2.91 15.14 15.95
C VAL A 52 2.50 14.46 17.25
N LYS A 53 3.17 14.80 18.35
CA LYS A 53 2.87 14.27 19.69
C LYS A 53 1.75 15.05 20.38
N GLY A 54 1.06 14.42 21.33
CA GLY A 54 0.05 15.06 22.19
C GLY A 54 -1.39 14.62 21.91
N ARG A 55 -2.35 15.19 22.66
CA ARG A 55 -3.77 14.79 22.66
C ARG A 55 -4.47 14.96 21.30
N ASN A 56 -4.03 15.95 20.51
CA ASN A 56 -4.45 16.17 19.13
C ASN A 56 -3.33 15.84 18.14
N GLY A 57 -2.37 15.01 18.55
CA GLY A 57 -1.28 14.51 17.71
C GLY A 57 -1.74 13.46 16.71
N GLY A 58 -0.81 12.96 15.90
CA GLY A 58 -1.09 11.93 14.90
C GLY A 58 0.00 11.84 13.85
N ILE A 59 -0.08 10.79 13.05
CA ILE A 59 0.74 10.49 11.90
C ILE A 59 -0.04 10.89 10.64
N TYR A 60 0.63 11.56 9.71
CA TYR A 60 0.04 12.07 8.47
C TYR A 60 1.09 12.13 7.36
N LEU A 61 0.63 12.16 6.11
CA LEU A 61 1.48 12.50 4.97
C LEU A 61 1.42 14.01 4.73
N ASP A 62 2.50 14.57 4.18
CA ASP A 62 2.48 15.93 3.67
C ASP A 62 1.29 16.16 2.73
N GLU A 63 0.58 17.27 2.86
CA GLU A 63 -0.56 17.58 1.97
C GLU A 63 -0.11 17.87 0.53
N SER A 64 1.18 18.18 0.31
CA SER A 64 1.80 18.28 -1.01
C SER A 64 2.27 16.94 -1.58
N PHE A 65 2.18 15.86 -0.81
CA PHE A 65 2.44 14.52 -1.30
C PHE A 65 1.18 13.97 -1.99
N TYR A 66 0.99 14.41 -3.22
CA TYR A 66 0.13 13.72 -4.17
C TYR A 66 1.00 12.76 -4.96
N VAL A 67 0.54 11.51 -5.02
CA VAL A 67 1.02 10.60 -6.06
C VAL A 67 0.58 11.21 -7.38
N ASP A 68 1.55 11.63 -8.20
CA ASP A 68 1.25 12.07 -9.54
C ASP A 68 0.75 10.86 -10.33
N ASN A 69 -0.56 10.81 -10.57
CA ASN A 69 -1.20 9.70 -11.30
C ASN A 69 -0.60 9.52 -12.70
N THR A 70 0.01 10.56 -13.28
CA THR A 70 0.66 10.46 -14.59
C THR A 70 1.99 9.69 -14.55
N LEU A 71 2.66 9.64 -13.39
CA LEU A 71 3.84 8.80 -13.18
C LEU A 71 3.46 7.35 -12.85
N MET A 72 2.33 7.15 -12.16
CA MET A 72 1.84 5.81 -11.85
C MET A 72 1.33 5.04 -13.07
N GLU A 73 0.79 5.69 -14.11
CA GLU A 73 0.29 4.98 -15.31
C GLU A 73 1.31 4.01 -15.94
N LYS A 74 2.62 4.26 -15.79
CA LYS A 74 3.69 3.37 -16.32
C LYS A 74 4.19 2.30 -15.35
N GLU A 75 4.01 2.48 -14.04
CA GLU A 75 4.56 1.60 -13.01
C GLU A 75 3.47 0.79 -12.27
N GLN A 76 2.20 0.97 -12.67
CA GLN A 76 1.03 0.27 -12.14
C GLN A 76 1.11 -1.25 -12.31
N ASP A 77 1.55 -1.71 -13.50
CA ASP A 77 1.64 -3.13 -13.82
C ASP A 77 2.72 -3.84 -12.98
N ASP A 78 3.86 -3.17 -12.75
CA ASP A 78 4.97 -3.71 -11.95
C ASP A 78 4.61 -3.83 -10.47
N LEU A 79 3.92 -2.81 -9.94
CA LEU A 79 3.47 -2.82 -8.54
C LEU A 79 2.42 -3.91 -8.30
N LEU A 80 1.52 -4.11 -9.26
CA LEU A 80 0.47 -5.10 -9.15
C LEU A 80 1.01 -6.52 -9.39
N LEU A 81 1.92 -6.72 -10.33
CA LEU A 81 2.64 -7.99 -10.51
C LEU A 81 3.41 -8.35 -9.24
N ALA A 82 4.13 -7.41 -8.64
CA ALA A 82 4.81 -7.63 -7.37
C ALA A 82 3.85 -8.05 -6.26
N LEU A 83 2.66 -7.42 -6.19
CA LEU A 83 1.65 -7.75 -5.18
C LEU A 83 1.00 -9.13 -5.43
N HIS A 84 0.71 -9.46 -6.69
CA HIS A 84 0.18 -10.76 -7.11
C HIS A 84 1.16 -11.90 -6.82
N LEU A 85 2.45 -11.69 -7.11
CA LEU A 85 3.51 -12.65 -6.79
C LEU A 85 3.64 -12.85 -5.27
N LEU A 86 3.58 -11.77 -4.48
CA LEU A 86 3.60 -11.89 -3.01
C LEU A 86 2.40 -12.68 -2.46
N GLN A 87 1.24 -12.56 -3.10
CA GLN A 87 0.03 -13.33 -2.77
C GLN A 87 0.17 -14.80 -3.16
N SER A 88 0.61 -15.10 -4.38
CA SER A 88 0.71 -16.47 -4.90
C SER A 88 1.73 -17.32 -4.13
N ILE A 89 2.76 -16.68 -3.56
CA ILE A 89 3.77 -17.31 -2.72
C ILE A 89 3.32 -17.40 -1.25
N GLY A 90 2.15 -16.83 -0.89
CA GLY A 90 1.59 -16.88 0.47
C GLY A 90 2.38 -16.08 1.52
N LEU A 91 3.22 -15.13 1.07
CA LEU A 91 4.09 -14.34 1.96
C LEU A 91 3.34 -13.19 2.65
N ALA A 92 2.11 -12.92 2.23
CA ALA A 92 1.29 -11.81 2.68
C ALA A 92 -0.20 -12.12 2.46
N ASP A 93 -1.05 -11.85 3.45
CA ASP A 93 -2.50 -11.74 3.25
C ASP A 93 -2.79 -10.37 2.62
N THR A 94 -2.88 -10.36 1.28
CA THR A 94 -3.02 -9.14 0.46
C THR A 94 -4.44 -8.93 -0.04
N GLU A 95 -5.41 -9.74 0.38
CA GLU A 95 -6.79 -9.68 -0.11
C GLU A 95 -7.42 -8.29 0.11
N GLU A 96 -7.25 -7.73 1.32
CA GLU A 96 -7.73 -6.37 1.67
C GLU A 96 -7.00 -5.29 0.86
N LEU A 97 -5.71 -5.49 0.58
CA LEU A 97 -4.90 -4.57 -0.22
C LEU A 97 -5.33 -4.56 -1.68
N MET A 98 -5.60 -5.74 -2.25
CA MET A 98 -6.10 -5.90 -3.62
C MET A 98 -7.47 -5.28 -3.80
N GLN A 99 -8.39 -5.46 -2.85
CA GLN A 99 -9.70 -4.80 -2.89
C GLN A 99 -9.57 -3.28 -2.84
N LYS A 100 -8.68 -2.76 -1.98
CA LYS A 100 -8.48 -1.32 -1.85
C LYS A 100 -7.84 -0.73 -3.09
N LEU A 101 -6.89 -1.44 -3.69
CA LEU A 101 -6.24 -1.05 -4.94
C LEU A 101 -7.24 -1.00 -6.11
N ARG A 102 -8.10 -2.02 -6.22
CA ARG A 102 -9.24 -2.06 -7.17
C ARG A 102 -10.26 -0.94 -6.98
N SER A 103 -10.42 -0.43 -5.76
CA SER A 103 -11.36 0.67 -5.50
C SER A 103 -10.82 2.04 -5.89
N VAL A 104 -9.48 2.16 -5.97
CA VAL A 104 -8.78 3.39 -6.34
C VAL A 104 -8.58 3.47 -7.86
N TYR A 105 -8.57 2.32 -8.54
CA TYR A 105 -8.33 2.24 -9.97
C TYR A 105 -9.25 1.20 -10.64
N ASP A 106 -9.99 1.64 -11.66
CA ASP A 106 -10.88 0.78 -12.45
C ASP A 106 -10.07 0.02 -13.51
N TRP A 107 -9.54 -1.13 -13.09
CA TRP A 107 -8.61 -1.96 -13.84
C TRP A 107 -9.23 -3.28 -14.31
N SER A 108 -10.56 -3.37 -14.37
CA SER A 108 -11.25 -4.56 -14.89
C SER A 108 -10.90 -4.89 -16.34
N ASP A 109 -10.44 -3.89 -17.10
CA ASP A 109 -10.22 -4.01 -18.55
C ASP A 109 -8.89 -4.70 -18.92
N TRP A 110 -7.87 -4.71 -18.05
CA TRP A 110 -6.60 -5.40 -18.33
C TRP A 110 -6.55 -6.82 -17.75
N LEU A 111 -7.22 -7.07 -16.62
CA LEU A 111 -7.38 -8.42 -16.04
C LEU A 111 -8.36 -9.29 -16.84
N SER A 112 -9.13 -8.70 -17.75
CA SER A 112 -9.95 -9.41 -18.74
C SER A 112 -9.20 -9.69 -20.05
N VAL A 113 -7.94 -9.22 -20.19
CA VAL A 113 -7.02 -9.68 -21.24
C VAL A 113 -6.49 -11.07 -20.86
N ASP A 114 -7.43 -12.00 -20.97
CA ASP A 114 -7.30 -13.37 -21.45
C ASP A 114 -6.09 -14.20 -20.96
N LEU A 115 -6.24 -14.82 -19.78
CA LEU A 115 -5.46 -16.00 -19.39
C LEU A 115 -5.94 -17.29 -20.11
N SER A 116 -6.81 -17.19 -21.12
CA SER A 116 -7.30 -18.34 -21.91
C SER A 116 -6.56 -18.52 -23.23
N GLN A 117 -5.59 -17.65 -23.57
CA GLN A 117 -4.82 -17.73 -24.83
C GLN A 117 -3.39 -18.26 -24.63
N GLU A 118 -3.17 -19.14 -23.65
CA GLU A 118 -2.07 -20.11 -23.74
C GLU A 118 -2.64 -21.43 -24.25
N GLY A 119 -2.75 -21.56 -25.58
CA GLY A 119 -3.22 -22.83 -26.13
C GLY A 119 -3.55 -22.89 -27.61
N SER A 120 -2.97 -22.06 -28.48
CA SER A 120 -2.94 -22.39 -29.91
C SER A 120 -1.80 -21.71 -30.66
N VAL A 121 -0.61 -22.32 -30.60
CA VAL A 121 0.38 -22.16 -31.66
C VAL A 121 0.73 -23.55 -32.20
N HIS A 122 0.06 -23.88 -33.31
CA HIS A 122 0.57 -24.59 -34.47
C HIS A 122 1.71 -25.63 -34.26
N SER A 123 1.38 -26.92 -34.28
CA SER A 123 1.45 -27.79 -35.48
C SER A 123 1.12 -29.24 -35.11
#